data_AF-A0A2V9F7R5-F1
#
_entry.id   AF-A0A2V9F7R5-F1
#
_cell.length_a   1.000
_cell.length_b   1.000
_cell.length_c   1.000
_cell.angle_alpha   90.00
_cell.angle_beta   90.00
_cell.angle_gamma   90.00
#
_symmetry.space_group_name_H-M   'P 1'
#
loop_
_entity.id
_entity.type
_entity.pdbx_description
1 polymer ?
#
loop_
_entity_poly.entity_id
_entity_poly.type
_entity_poly.pdbx_seq_one_letter_code
_entity_poly.pdbx_strand_id
1 'polypeptide(L)'
;MKWLLSYEGKSENQVVLDLRFRTLLDMAVPATQIELGGGTRSAEPLKSAVFERIAGVPGEVRIRDGRYVTLTACMAHACVGTHAFLWIDTVGGVVIGGLEHDLFGAETHNFSHRESLLIYSKQFRSGDLDFHGRKLPAAFRRDFNDWIAYARVEHNRWMANVSRRYLVGSEEPSPYIQFRFVDARGQVAVLPPDPEFLFDDGKS
;
A
#
# COMPACT_ATOMS: atom_id res chain seq x y z
N MET A 1 9.64 9.96 15.44
CA MET A 1 9.63 8.49 15.22
C MET A 1 11.02 7.93 14.92
N LYS A 2 12.10 8.49 15.47
CA LYS A 2 13.49 8.13 15.14
C LYS A 2 13.88 6.69 15.48
N TRP A 3 13.14 6.05 16.39
CA TRP A 3 13.41 4.66 16.78
C TRP A 3 13.34 3.67 15.61
N LEU A 4 12.53 3.97 14.59
CA LEU A 4 12.44 3.16 13.38
C LEU A 4 13.77 3.08 12.62
N LEU A 5 14.65 4.09 12.77
CA LEU A 5 15.94 4.11 12.10
C LEU A 5 16.88 2.98 12.56
N SER A 6 16.64 2.42 13.75
CA SER A 6 17.40 1.27 14.25
C SER A 6 17.04 -0.06 13.56
N TYR A 7 16.09 -0.03 12.62
CA TYR A 7 15.65 -1.17 11.83
C TYR A 7 16.23 -1.21 10.41
N GLU A 8 17.25 -0.40 10.13
CA GLU A 8 18.00 -0.50 8.87
C GLU A 8 18.48 -1.93 8.62
N GLY A 9 18.19 -2.47 7.44
CA GLY A 9 18.56 -3.83 7.06
C GLY A 9 17.86 -4.94 7.84
N LYS A 10 16.84 -4.62 8.66
CA LYS A 10 16.01 -5.61 9.35
C LYS A 10 14.72 -5.85 8.58
N SER A 11 14.01 -6.92 8.93
CA SER A 11 12.67 -7.20 8.40
C SER A 11 11.57 -6.47 9.16
N GLU A 12 10.43 -6.25 8.51
CA GLU A 12 9.22 -5.67 9.09
C GLU A 12 8.76 -6.45 10.30
N ASN A 13 8.92 -7.77 10.32
CA ASN A 13 8.56 -8.61 11.46
C ASN A 13 9.27 -8.18 12.74
N GLN A 14 10.50 -7.67 12.66
CA GLN A 14 11.18 -7.12 13.84
C GLN A 14 10.57 -5.79 14.28
N VAL A 15 10.10 -4.96 13.34
CA VAL A 15 9.39 -3.71 13.63
C VAL A 15 8.03 -4.01 14.28
N VAL A 16 7.29 -5.00 13.75
CA VAL A 16 5.98 -5.43 14.25
C VAL A 16 6.02 -5.90 15.70
N LEU A 17 7.11 -6.57 16.09
CA LEU A 17 7.35 -7.03 17.47
C LEU A 17 7.67 -5.88 18.44
N ASP A 18 8.03 -4.69 17.96
CA ASP A 18 8.22 -3.52 18.81
C ASP A 18 6.86 -3.02 19.33
N LEU A 19 6.72 -2.89 20.64
CA LEU A 19 5.49 -2.41 21.26
C LEU A 19 5.05 -1.02 20.74
N ARG A 20 6.00 -0.20 20.30
CA ARG A 20 5.74 1.14 19.74
C ARG A 20 5.11 1.08 18.34
N PHE A 21 5.19 -0.04 17.64
CA PHE A 21 4.57 -0.20 16.33
C PHE A 21 3.05 -0.14 16.39
N ARG A 22 2.43 -0.71 17.44
CA ARG A 22 0.98 -0.59 17.64
C ARG A 22 0.55 0.87 17.82
N THR A 23 1.30 1.64 18.60
CA THR A 23 1.09 3.08 18.75
C THR A 23 1.29 3.83 17.44
N LEU A 24 2.27 3.44 16.62
CA LEU A 24 2.46 4.00 15.28
C LEU A 24 1.22 3.78 14.41
N LEU A 25 0.66 2.56 14.37
CA LEU A 25 -0.56 2.28 13.63
C LEU A 25 -1.76 3.07 14.14
N ASP A 26 -1.90 3.23 15.46
CA ASP A 26 -2.95 4.07 16.05
C ASP A 26 -2.84 5.55 15.64
N MET A 27 -1.63 6.05 15.42
CA MET A 27 -1.41 7.41 14.92
C MET A 27 -1.60 7.52 13.40
N ALA A 28 -1.25 6.47 12.65
CA ALA A 28 -1.18 6.51 11.19
C ALA A 28 -2.49 6.13 10.50
N VAL A 29 -3.21 5.14 11.04
CA VAL A 29 -4.32 4.49 10.36
C VAL A 29 -5.65 5.07 10.83
N PRO A 30 -6.46 5.67 9.94
CA PRO A 30 -7.81 6.11 10.25
C PRO A 30 -8.67 5.00 10.86
N ALA A 31 -9.48 5.35 11.85
CA ALA A 31 -10.44 4.43 12.44
C ALA A 31 -11.64 4.27 11.50
N THR A 32 -11.56 3.31 10.58
CA THR A 32 -12.63 2.98 9.64
C THR A 32 -12.74 1.48 9.42
N GLN A 33 -13.88 1.06 8.89
CA GLN A 33 -14.10 -0.31 8.41
C GLN A 33 -13.91 -0.34 6.89
N ILE A 34 -13.33 -1.40 6.38
CA ILE A 34 -13.14 -1.61 4.94
C ILE A 34 -13.66 -2.98 4.54
N GLU A 35 -14.18 -3.07 3.32
CA GLU A 35 -14.60 -4.32 2.71
C GLU A 35 -13.56 -4.76 1.69
N LEU A 36 -12.81 -5.82 2.04
CA LEU A 36 -11.76 -6.37 1.19
C LEU A 36 -12.24 -7.53 0.30
N GLY A 37 -13.55 -7.71 0.14
CA GLY A 37 -14.13 -8.82 -0.64
C GLY A 37 -13.82 -10.21 -0.05
N GLY A 38 -14.01 -11.28 -0.83
CA GLY A 38 -13.66 -12.65 -0.40
C GLY A 38 -14.81 -13.50 0.16
N GLY A 39 -16.06 -13.21 -0.21
CA GLY A 39 -17.21 -14.07 0.12
C GLY A 39 -17.76 -13.89 1.55
N THR A 40 -16.94 -13.42 2.49
CA THR A 40 -17.41 -12.90 3.78
C THR A 40 -17.63 -11.40 3.65
N ARG A 41 -18.90 -10.96 3.55
CA ARG A 41 -19.32 -9.54 3.52
C ARG A 41 -19.09 -8.80 4.86
N SER A 42 -18.07 -9.19 5.61
CA SER A 42 -17.80 -8.61 6.91
C SER A 42 -16.74 -7.54 6.72
N ALA A 43 -17.15 -6.28 6.85
CA ALA A 43 -16.21 -5.18 6.93
C ALA A 43 -15.27 -5.41 8.13
N GLU A 44 -13.99 -5.13 7.96
CA GLU A 44 -12.97 -5.26 9.00
C GLU A 44 -12.31 -3.91 9.30
N PRO A 45 -11.74 -3.71 10.50
CA PRO A 45 -11.02 -2.47 10.79
C PRO A 45 -9.81 -2.32 9.87
N LEU A 46 -9.66 -1.17 9.21
CA LEU A 46 -8.51 -0.88 8.34
C LEU A 46 -7.16 -1.13 9.04
N LYS A 47 -7.07 -0.81 10.34
CA LYS A 47 -5.88 -1.07 11.15
C LYS A 47 -5.55 -2.57 11.24
N SER A 48 -6.56 -3.43 11.37
CA SER A 48 -6.37 -4.88 11.42
C SER A 48 -5.86 -5.39 10.07
N ALA A 49 -6.48 -4.97 8.97
CA ALA A 49 -6.06 -5.30 7.62
C ALA A 49 -4.61 -4.88 7.32
N VAL A 50 -4.22 -3.67 7.74
CA VAL A 50 -2.84 -3.18 7.61
C VAL A 50 -1.88 -4.00 8.46
N PHE A 51 -2.22 -4.25 9.72
CA PHE A 51 -1.37 -5.02 10.63
C PHE A 51 -1.14 -6.45 10.10
N GLU A 52 -2.18 -7.12 9.64
CA GLU A 52 -2.11 -8.49 9.11
C GLU A 52 -1.12 -8.62 7.93
N ARG A 53 -1.13 -7.65 7.02
CA ARG A 53 -0.22 -7.65 5.87
C ARG A 53 1.19 -7.27 6.26
N ILE A 54 1.37 -6.26 7.12
CA ILE A 54 2.72 -5.87 7.58
C ILE A 54 3.37 -6.98 8.44
N ALA A 55 2.57 -7.75 9.16
CA ALA A 55 3.02 -8.89 9.96
C ALA A 55 3.08 -10.22 9.17
N GLY A 56 2.75 -10.21 7.88
CA GLY A 56 2.66 -11.40 7.05
C GLY A 56 4.00 -11.88 6.51
N VAL A 57 4.11 -12.03 5.19
CA VAL A 57 5.39 -12.37 4.56
C VAL A 57 6.25 -11.10 4.56
N PRO A 58 7.42 -11.12 5.22
CA PRO A 58 8.25 -9.93 5.36
C PRO A 58 8.84 -9.55 4.00
N GLY A 59 8.85 -8.24 3.73
CA GLY A 59 9.59 -7.64 2.64
C GLY A 59 10.88 -7.02 3.14
N GLU A 60 10.98 -5.69 3.06
CA GLU A 60 12.20 -4.93 3.36
C GLU A 60 11.90 -3.59 4.07
N VAL A 61 12.52 -3.38 5.23
CA VAL A 61 12.59 -2.05 5.86
C VAL A 61 13.65 -1.23 5.14
N ARG A 62 13.20 -0.25 4.34
CA ARG A 62 14.13 0.69 3.68
C ARG A 62 14.22 1.98 4.44
N ILE A 63 15.43 2.50 4.55
CA ILE A 63 15.72 3.81 5.12
C ILE A 63 16.39 4.66 4.05
N ARG A 64 15.80 5.82 3.77
CA ARG A 64 16.32 6.80 2.83
C ARG A 64 16.73 8.06 3.56
N ASP A 65 17.91 8.56 3.25
CA ASP A 65 18.51 9.79 3.77
C ASP A 65 18.52 9.87 5.31
N GLY A 66 18.57 8.72 5.98
CA GLY A 66 18.50 8.63 7.45
C GLY A 66 17.23 9.23 8.06
N ARG A 67 16.16 9.38 7.27
CA ARG A 67 14.95 10.12 7.65
C ARG A 67 13.65 9.41 7.29
N TYR A 68 13.56 8.92 6.06
CA TYR A 68 12.33 8.31 5.55
C TYR A 68 12.43 6.81 5.71
N VAL A 69 11.39 6.22 6.30
CA VAL A 69 11.30 4.78 6.51
C VAL A 69 10.14 4.27 5.68
N THR A 70 10.39 3.22 4.88
CA THR A 70 9.32 2.46 4.23
C THR A 70 9.28 1.04 4.77
N LEU A 71 8.08 0.58 5.12
CA LEU A 71 7.81 -0.82 5.45
C LEU A 71 6.97 -1.41 4.33
N THR A 72 7.36 -2.58 3.82
CA THR A 72 6.59 -3.27 2.77
C THR A 72 6.46 -4.75 3.10
N ALA A 73 5.25 -5.28 3.07
CA ALA A 73 5.00 -6.69 3.29
C ALA A 73 3.64 -7.04 2.68
N CYS A 74 3.26 -8.32 2.73
CA CYS A 74 2.03 -8.79 2.11
C CYS A 74 1.38 -9.87 2.98
N MET A 75 0.11 -10.18 2.68
CA MET A 75 -0.64 -11.17 3.44
C MET A 75 0.01 -12.55 3.36
N ALA A 76 0.10 -13.23 4.51
CA ALA A 76 0.56 -14.61 4.57
C ALA A 76 -0.29 -15.51 3.67
N HIS A 77 0.37 -16.36 2.86
CA HIS A 77 -0.27 -17.30 1.91
C HIS A 77 -1.06 -16.66 0.76
N ALA A 78 -1.15 -15.33 0.69
CA ALA A 78 -1.91 -14.60 -0.34
C ALA A 78 -1.16 -13.36 -0.84
N CYS A 79 0.17 -13.40 -0.87
CA CYS A 79 1.02 -12.21 -1.06
C CYS A 79 0.71 -11.38 -2.33
N VAL A 80 0.35 -12.07 -3.41
CA VAL A 80 0.05 -11.44 -4.69
C VAL A 80 -1.24 -10.65 -4.57
N GLY A 81 -1.19 -9.36 -4.92
CA GLY A 81 -2.36 -8.49 -4.85
C GLY A 81 -2.78 -8.08 -3.44
N THR A 82 -1.93 -8.31 -2.42
CA THR A 82 -2.24 -7.99 -1.01
C THR A 82 -1.12 -7.25 -0.28
N HIS A 83 -0.33 -6.47 -1.00
CA HIS A 83 0.76 -5.72 -0.39
C HIS A 83 0.27 -4.56 0.50
N ALA A 84 1.01 -4.29 1.55
CA ALA A 84 0.86 -3.10 2.39
C ALA A 84 2.15 -2.28 2.35
N PHE A 85 1.97 -0.96 2.45
CA PHE A 85 3.03 0.02 2.44
C PHE A 85 2.83 1.00 3.58
N LEU A 86 3.90 1.33 4.30
CA LEU A 86 3.91 2.42 5.27
C LEU A 86 5.13 3.30 5.03
N TRP A 87 4.90 4.56 4.65
CA TRP A 87 5.92 5.59 4.52
C TRP A 87 5.89 6.53 5.71
N ILE A 88 7.04 6.76 6.33
CA ILE A 88 7.17 7.53 7.56
C ILE A 88 8.31 8.55 7.42
N ASP A 89 7.97 9.84 7.58
CA ASP A 89 8.95 10.90 7.84
C ASP A 89 9.26 10.93 9.34
N THR A 90 10.41 10.38 9.73
CA THR A 90 10.77 10.26 11.15
C THR A 90 11.04 11.59 11.85
N VAL A 91 11.31 12.65 11.07
CA VAL A 91 11.59 14.02 11.53
C VAL A 91 10.31 14.85 11.51
N GLY A 92 9.61 14.88 10.37
CA GLY A 92 8.40 15.69 10.17
C GLY A 92 7.16 15.11 10.86
N GLY A 93 7.19 13.86 11.30
CA GLY A 93 6.06 13.25 11.99
C GLY A 93 4.95 12.74 11.05
N VAL A 94 5.22 12.72 9.75
CA VAL A 94 4.22 12.40 8.71
C VAL A 94 4.19 10.90 8.47
N VAL A 95 3.00 10.33 8.36
CA VAL A 95 2.80 8.92 7.98
C VAL A 95 1.74 8.84 6.88
N ILE A 96 2.06 8.09 5.83
CA ILE A 96 1.14 7.77 4.73
C ILE A 96 1.26 6.27 4.50
N GLY A 97 0.13 5.58 4.39
CA GLY A 97 0.12 4.16 4.08
C GLY A 97 -0.65 3.81 2.84
N GLY A 98 -0.38 2.62 2.31
CA GLY A 98 -1.01 2.03 1.16
C GLY A 98 -1.40 0.58 1.48
N LEU A 99 -2.52 0.15 0.91
CA LEU A 99 -3.05 -1.20 1.03
C LEU A 99 -3.56 -1.61 -0.33
N GLU A 100 -2.86 -2.54 -0.97
CA GLU A 100 -3.29 -3.19 -2.20
C GLU A 100 -4.25 -4.33 -1.85
N HIS A 101 -5.36 -4.41 -2.59
CA HIS A 101 -6.27 -5.53 -2.53
C HIS A 101 -6.98 -5.79 -3.86
N ASP A 102 -6.99 -7.04 -4.30
CA ASP A 102 -7.62 -7.49 -5.55
C ASP A 102 -9.15 -7.36 -5.59
N LEU A 103 -9.80 -7.20 -4.43
CA LEU A 103 -11.26 -7.34 -4.28
C LEU A 103 -11.94 -6.14 -3.62
N PHE A 104 -11.28 -4.98 -3.53
CA PHE A 104 -11.85 -3.83 -2.83
C PHE A 104 -13.17 -3.36 -3.47
N GLY A 105 -14.29 -3.53 -2.76
CA GLY A 105 -15.61 -3.14 -3.24
C GLY A 105 -16.13 -3.92 -4.47
N ALA A 106 -15.56 -5.09 -4.78
CA ALA A 106 -16.04 -5.93 -5.87
C ALA A 106 -17.27 -6.76 -5.43
N GLU A 107 -18.35 -6.71 -6.22
CA GLU A 107 -19.40 -7.73 -6.14
C GLU A 107 -18.77 -9.08 -6.54
N THR A 108 -19.04 -10.12 -5.77
CA THR A 108 -18.43 -11.47 -5.79
C THR A 108 -18.52 -12.24 -7.10
N HIS A 109 -19.00 -11.63 -8.18
CA HIS A 109 -19.33 -12.29 -9.45
C HIS A 109 -18.64 -11.70 -10.68
N ASN A 110 -17.83 -10.64 -10.53
CA ASN A 110 -17.06 -10.10 -11.64
C ASN A 110 -15.56 -10.18 -11.33
N PHE A 111 -14.93 -11.28 -11.75
CA PHE A 111 -13.47 -11.47 -11.75
C PHE A 111 -12.75 -10.55 -12.73
N SER A 112 -13.33 -9.41 -13.12
CA SER A 112 -12.58 -8.36 -13.80
C SER A 112 -11.68 -7.69 -12.76
N HIS A 113 -10.55 -8.35 -12.50
CA HIS A 113 -9.46 -7.99 -11.59
C HIS A 113 -9.06 -6.52 -11.76
N ARG A 114 -9.69 -5.62 -11.01
CA ARG A 114 -9.23 -4.24 -10.89
C ARG A 114 -8.66 -4.10 -9.49
N GLU A 115 -7.36 -4.35 -9.40
CA GLU A 115 -6.59 -4.08 -8.19
C GLU A 115 -6.95 -2.69 -7.70
N SER A 116 -7.25 -2.57 -6.41
CA SER A 116 -7.55 -1.29 -5.81
C SER A 116 -6.47 -0.99 -4.80
N LEU A 117 -5.92 0.21 -4.88
CA LEU A 117 -5.00 0.70 -3.88
C LEU A 117 -5.73 1.69 -2.99
N LEU A 118 -5.82 1.31 -1.72
CA LEU A 118 -6.29 2.20 -0.68
C LEU A 118 -5.10 2.92 -0.05
N ILE A 119 -5.03 4.22 -0.26
CA ILE A 119 -4.09 5.11 0.41
C ILE A 119 -4.77 5.66 1.65
N TYR A 120 -4.03 5.86 2.73
CA TYR A 120 -4.59 6.43 3.95
C TYR A 120 -3.59 7.29 4.69
N SER A 121 -4.12 8.31 5.36
CA SER A 121 -3.35 9.14 6.29
C SER A 121 -4.29 9.91 7.20
N LYS A 122 -3.89 10.14 8.46
CA LYS A 122 -4.58 11.07 9.36
C LYS A 122 -4.17 12.52 9.14
N GLN A 123 -3.06 12.76 8.44
CA GLN A 123 -2.47 14.08 8.27
C GLN A 123 -2.93 14.78 6.99
N PHE A 124 -3.42 14.02 5.99
CA PHE A 124 -3.84 14.54 4.69
C PHE A 124 -5.34 14.34 4.45
N ARG A 125 -5.90 15.16 3.56
CA ARG A 125 -7.23 14.96 2.99
C ARG A 125 -7.11 14.49 1.55
N SER A 126 -8.20 13.98 0.98
CA SER A 126 -8.22 13.52 -0.42
C SER A 126 -7.75 14.58 -1.41
N GLY A 127 -8.15 15.84 -1.23
CA GLY A 127 -7.69 16.97 -2.05
C GLY A 127 -6.24 17.43 -1.81
N ASP A 128 -5.52 16.79 -0.88
CA ASP A 128 -4.08 17.00 -0.69
C ASP A 128 -3.24 15.91 -1.36
N LEU A 129 -3.85 14.78 -1.73
CA LEU A 129 -3.24 13.72 -2.53
C LEU A 129 -3.19 14.10 -4.01
N ASP A 130 -2.48 15.18 -4.27
CA ASP A 130 -2.10 15.59 -5.60
C ASP A 130 -0.72 14.98 -5.91
N PHE A 131 -0.71 13.87 -6.67
CA PHE A 131 0.52 13.19 -7.10
C PHE A 131 1.33 14.02 -8.11
N HIS A 132 0.72 15.04 -8.72
CA HIS A 132 1.38 16.04 -9.58
C HIS A 132 1.80 17.30 -8.79
N GLY A 133 1.31 17.43 -7.56
CA GLY A 133 1.35 18.68 -6.81
C GLY A 133 2.48 18.81 -5.81
N ARG A 134 2.64 20.04 -5.31
CA ARG A 134 3.60 20.41 -4.24
C ARG A 134 3.14 20.04 -2.83
N LYS A 135 1.93 19.49 -2.67
CA LYS A 135 1.33 19.22 -1.35
C LYS A 135 1.85 17.95 -0.68
N LEU A 136 2.12 16.92 -1.48
CA LEU A 136 2.77 15.71 -0.97
C LEU A 136 4.28 15.92 -0.80
N PRO A 137 4.92 15.28 0.20
CA PRO A 137 6.37 15.27 0.30
C PRO A 137 6.99 14.67 -0.98
N ALA A 138 8.01 15.31 -1.53
CA ALA A 138 8.69 14.81 -2.73
C ALA A 138 9.32 13.42 -2.49
N ALA A 139 9.87 13.19 -1.30
CA ALA A 139 10.38 11.89 -0.90
C ALA A 139 9.29 10.81 -0.91
N PHE A 140 8.08 11.11 -0.41
CA PHE A 140 6.94 10.19 -0.47
C PHE A 140 6.61 9.81 -1.90
N ARG A 141 6.47 10.78 -2.82
CA ARG A 141 6.15 10.47 -4.23
C ARG A 141 7.17 9.52 -4.84
N ARG A 142 8.46 9.76 -4.59
CA ARG A 142 9.54 8.90 -5.09
C ARG A 142 9.48 7.49 -4.47
N ASP A 143 9.39 7.39 -3.15
CA ASP A 143 9.31 6.12 -2.44
C ASP A 143 8.07 5.30 -2.84
N PHE A 144 6.95 5.99 -3.05
CA PHE A 144 5.71 5.40 -3.49
C PHE A 144 5.79 4.87 -4.92
N ASN A 145 6.37 5.63 -5.85
CA ASN A 145 6.57 5.18 -7.23
C ASN A 145 7.48 3.94 -7.28
N ASP A 146 8.58 3.94 -6.50
CA ASP A 146 9.47 2.78 -6.38
C ASP A 146 8.71 1.54 -5.86
N TRP A 147 7.81 1.73 -4.89
CA TRP A 147 7.01 0.65 -4.31
C TRP A 147 5.94 0.12 -5.28
N ILE A 148 5.22 0.99 -5.99
CA ILE A 148 4.22 0.59 -7.01
C ILE A 148 4.90 -0.21 -8.13
N ALA A 149 6.07 0.23 -8.58
CA ALA A 149 6.84 -0.50 -9.60
C ALA A 149 7.22 -1.91 -9.12
N TYR A 150 7.65 -2.05 -7.86
CA TYR A 150 7.93 -3.35 -7.24
C TYR A 150 6.69 -4.25 -7.16
N ALA A 151 5.58 -3.74 -6.61
CA ALA A 151 4.33 -4.51 -6.44
C ALA A 151 3.82 -5.06 -7.79
N ARG A 152 3.88 -4.23 -8.84
CA ARG A 152 3.54 -4.62 -10.21
C ARG A 152 4.42 -5.74 -10.76
N VAL A 153 5.74 -5.66 -10.56
CA VAL A 153 6.66 -6.70 -11.02
C VAL A 153 6.33 -8.04 -10.37
N GLU A 154 6.06 -8.05 -9.07
CA GLU A 154 5.66 -9.27 -8.34
C GLU A 154 4.32 -9.82 -8.83
N HIS A 155 3.32 -8.96 -9.05
CA HIS A 155 2.04 -9.36 -9.64
C HIS A 155 2.22 -9.99 -11.02
N ASN A 156 2.92 -9.31 -11.93
CA ASN A 156 3.13 -9.77 -13.30
C ASN A 156 3.88 -11.11 -13.34
N ARG A 157 4.87 -11.28 -12.45
CA ARG A 157 5.61 -12.54 -12.30
C ARG A 157 4.70 -13.68 -11.87
N TRP A 158 3.77 -13.43 -10.95
CA TRP A 158 2.80 -14.44 -10.56
C TRP A 158 1.83 -14.79 -11.70
N MET A 159 1.27 -13.79 -12.36
CA MET A 159 0.38 -13.99 -13.52
C MET A 159 1.06 -14.81 -14.61
N ALA A 160 2.32 -14.49 -14.95
CA ALA A 160 3.09 -15.27 -15.91
C ALA A 160 3.26 -16.74 -15.50
N ASN A 161 3.46 -17.02 -14.21
CA ASN A 161 3.55 -18.40 -13.70
C ASN A 161 2.20 -19.13 -13.76
N VAL A 162 1.10 -18.44 -13.45
CA VAL A 162 -0.26 -18.99 -13.54
C VAL A 162 -0.63 -19.29 -14.99
N SER A 163 -0.46 -18.34 -15.90
CA SER A 163 -0.74 -18.53 -17.33
C SER A 163 0.06 -19.69 -17.92
N ARG A 164 1.35 -19.83 -17.56
CA ARG A 164 2.16 -21.00 -17.96
C ARG A 164 1.62 -22.31 -17.41
N ARG A 165 1.16 -22.33 -16.15
CA ARG A 165 0.70 -23.53 -15.47
C ARG A 165 -0.67 -24.01 -15.94
N TYR A 166 -1.53 -23.08 -16.34
CA TYR A 166 -2.94 -23.37 -16.68
C TYR A 166 -3.28 -23.16 -18.16
N LEU A 167 -2.30 -22.83 -19.02
CA LEU A 167 -2.48 -22.62 -20.47
C LEU A 167 -3.58 -21.59 -20.80
N VAL A 168 -3.83 -20.65 -19.88
CA VAL A 168 -4.73 -19.52 -20.10
C VAL A 168 -3.94 -18.45 -20.86
N GLY A 169 -4.53 -17.90 -21.93
CA GLY A 169 -3.88 -16.90 -22.77
C GLY A 169 -3.23 -15.79 -21.94
N SER A 170 -2.02 -15.37 -22.35
CA SER A 170 -1.28 -14.28 -21.72
C SER A 170 -1.89 -12.94 -22.13
N GLU A 171 -3.06 -12.60 -21.58
CA GLU A 171 -3.44 -11.20 -21.57
C GLU A 171 -2.47 -10.47 -20.64
N GLU A 172 -1.89 -9.37 -21.14
CA GLU A 172 -1.09 -8.49 -20.30
C GLU A 172 -1.95 -8.00 -19.13
N PRO A 173 -1.50 -8.16 -17.88
CA PRO A 173 -2.24 -7.65 -16.73
C PRO A 173 -2.52 -6.15 -16.92
N SER A 174 -3.81 -5.80 -16.92
CA SER A 174 -4.28 -4.44 -17.16
C SER A 174 -3.78 -3.49 -16.08
N PRO A 175 -3.17 -2.35 -16.44
CA PRO A 175 -2.47 -1.51 -15.49
C PRO A 175 -3.42 -0.52 -14.81
N TYR A 176 -4.54 -0.91 -14.19
CA TYR A 176 -5.44 0.09 -13.61
C TYR A 176 -5.91 -0.20 -12.19
N ILE A 177 -5.09 0.36 -11.30
CA ILE A 177 -5.29 0.56 -9.88
C ILE A 177 -6.41 1.58 -9.68
N GLN A 178 -7.56 1.18 -9.13
CA GLN A 178 -8.48 2.20 -8.61
C GLN A 178 -7.87 2.76 -7.33
N PHE A 179 -7.45 4.02 -7.36
CA PHE A 179 -6.93 4.69 -6.18
C PHE A 179 -8.09 5.20 -5.32
N ARG A 180 -8.04 4.85 -4.04
CA ARG A 180 -8.96 5.34 -3.02
C ARG A 180 -8.17 5.97 -1.90
N PHE A 181 -8.74 6.97 -1.25
CA PHE A 181 -8.13 7.59 -0.10
C PHE A 181 -9.02 7.51 1.13
N VAL A 182 -8.45 7.14 2.27
CA VAL A 182 -9.08 7.26 3.59
C VAL A 182 -8.43 8.40 4.36
N ASP A 183 -9.23 9.41 4.68
CA ASP A 183 -8.80 10.53 5.52
C ASP A 183 -8.90 10.23 7.01
N ALA A 184 -8.49 11.19 7.86
CA ALA A 184 -8.55 11.08 9.32
C ALA A 184 -9.94 10.76 9.89
N ARG A 185 -11.02 11.09 9.16
CA ARG A 185 -12.42 10.85 9.56
C ARG A 185 -12.92 9.48 9.11
N GLY A 186 -12.07 8.70 8.43
CA GLY A 186 -12.45 7.42 7.85
C GLY A 186 -13.25 7.56 6.55
N GLN A 187 -13.33 8.76 5.97
CA GLN A 187 -14.07 8.97 4.72
C GLN A 187 -13.27 8.45 3.54
N VAL A 188 -13.93 7.65 2.70
CA VAL A 188 -13.33 7.09 1.48
C VAL A 188 -13.64 8.02 0.31
N ALA A 189 -12.61 8.52 -0.34
CA ALA A 189 -12.71 9.24 -1.61
C ALA A 189 -12.12 8.40 -2.75
N VAL A 190 -12.77 8.39 -3.90
CA VAL A 190 -12.17 7.85 -5.12
C VAL A 190 -11.24 8.94 -5.68
N LEU A 191 -9.97 8.59 -5.88
CA LEU A 191 -9.04 9.46 -6.57
C LEU A 191 -9.19 9.21 -8.07
N PRO A 192 -9.06 10.25 -8.92
CA PRO A 192 -9.08 10.05 -10.36
C PRO A 192 -8.01 9.01 -10.74
N PRO A 193 -8.31 8.04 -11.62
CA PRO A 193 -7.29 7.18 -12.17
C PRO A 193 -6.29 8.09 -12.88
N ASP A 194 -5.06 8.13 -12.41
CA ASP A 194 -4.03 8.97 -13.02
C ASP A 194 -3.49 8.22 -14.25
N PRO A 195 -3.88 8.59 -15.48
CA PRO A 195 -3.65 7.70 -16.61
C PRO A 195 -2.21 7.74 -17.11
N GLU A 196 -1.39 8.72 -16.69
CA GLU A 196 -0.13 9.00 -17.42
C GLU A 196 1.16 9.15 -16.58
N PHE A 197 1.17 9.38 -15.25
CA PHE A 197 2.44 9.83 -14.62
C PHE A 197 2.77 9.33 -13.20
N LEU A 198 2.19 8.23 -12.71
CA LEU A 198 2.78 7.54 -11.56
C LEU A 198 4.20 6.97 -11.85
N PHE A 199 4.69 7.11 -13.08
CA PHE A 199 5.92 6.50 -13.60
C PHE A 199 6.80 7.46 -14.42
N ASP A 200 6.73 8.79 -14.23
CA ASP A 200 7.74 9.63 -14.87
C ASP A 200 9.12 9.35 -14.24
N ASP A 201 9.97 8.65 -14.97
CA ASP A 201 11.33 8.22 -14.58
C ASP A 201 12.31 9.40 -14.42
N GLY A 202 11.83 10.61 -14.13
CA GLY A 202 12.65 11.77 -13.85
C GLY A 202 13.73 12.03 -14.89
N LYS A 203 13.47 11.73 -16.17
CA LYS A 203 14.33 12.18 -17.26
C LYS A 203 13.92 13.59 -17.66
N SER A 204 14.35 14.54 -16.83
CA SER A 204 14.60 15.93 -17.25
C SER A 204 15.76 15.99 -18.23
#